data_AF-A0A4P8PW06-F1
#
_entry.id   AF-A0A4P8PW06-F1
#
_cell.length_a   1.000
_cell.length_b   1.000
_cell.length_c   1.000
_cell.angle_alpha   90.00
_cell.angle_beta   90.00
_cell.angle_gamma   90.00
#
_symmetry.space_group_name_H-M   'P 1'
#
loop_
_entity.id
_entity.type
_entity.pdbx_description
1 polymer ?
#
loop_
_entity_poly.entity_id
_entity_poly.type
_entity_poly.pdbx_seq_one_letter_code
_entity_poly.pdbx_strand_id
1 'polypeptide(L)'
;MSNESLPLPDYDQLSTSDVQHRVRSLDLGQVQQLLEHERANAHRPHIVEILSARIAALESGATPSAGDPRNAPPVSGTAGSSAANPAQAAEGSTPLRHGVARQTPDRGKP
;
A
#
# COMPACT_ATOMS: atom_id res chain seq x y z
N MET A 1 23.12 -16.35 14.81
CA MET A 1 23.60 -15.88 13.50
C MET A 1 22.62 -16.40 12.46
N SER A 2 21.61 -15.61 12.12
CA SER A 2 20.62 -15.99 11.10
C SER A 2 20.50 -14.82 10.13
N ASN A 3 21.55 -14.64 9.33
CA ASN A 3 21.50 -13.78 8.16
C ASN A 3 20.99 -14.65 7.00
N GLU A 4 19.76 -15.14 7.14
CA GLU A 4 19.07 -15.83 6.05
C GLU A 4 18.82 -14.79 4.98
N SER A 5 19.35 -15.01 3.78
CA SER A 5 19.19 -14.17 2.61
C SER A 5 17.70 -14.00 2.30
N LEU A 6 17.08 -12.99 2.92
CA LEU A 6 15.65 -12.78 2.81
C LEU A 6 15.25 -12.64 1.34
N PRO A 7 14.06 -13.13 0.96
CA PRO A 7 13.57 -12.98 -0.41
C PRO A 7 13.31 -11.52 -0.77
N LEU A 8 13.28 -10.60 0.19
CA LEU A 8 13.16 -9.17 -0.05
C LEU A 8 14.40 -8.40 0.44
N PRO A 9 14.99 -7.55 -0.41
CA PRO A 9 16.04 -6.63 0.04
C PRO A 9 15.44 -5.61 1.02
N ASP A 10 16.24 -5.23 2.01
CA ASP A 10 15.91 -4.21 3.02
C ASP A 10 14.56 -4.42 3.72
N TYR A 11 14.17 -5.69 3.91
CA TYR A 11 12.85 -6.06 4.43
C TYR A 11 12.47 -5.34 5.73
N ASP A 12 13.42 -5.21 6.66
CA ASP A 12 13.23 -4.56 7.96
C ASP A 12 12.88 -3.05 7.86
N GLN A 13 13.28 -2.41 6.75
CA GLN A 13 13.03 -1.00 6.50
C GLN A 13 11.72 -0.74 5.76
N LEU A 14 11.01 -1.78 5.33
CA LEU A 14 9.82 -1.64 4.51
C LEU A 14 8.63 -1.13 5.32
N SER A 15 7.86 -0.24 4.70
CA SER A 15 6.55 0.12 5.25
C SER A 15 5.57 -1.04 5.06
N THR A 16 4.50 -1.04 5.85
CA THR A 16 3.40 -2.01 5.70
C THR A 16 2.87 -2.06 4.27
N SER A 17 2.68 -0.90 3.64
CA SER A 17 2.18 -0.80 2.26
C SER A 17 3.13 -1.45 1.26
N ASP A 18 4.45 -1.26 1.44
CA ASP A 18 5.46 -1.90 0.59
C ASP A 18 5.42 -3.42 0.74
N VAL A 19 5.34 -3.91 1.97
CA VAL A 19 5.23 -5.36 2.23
C VAL A 19 3.99 -5.93 1.54
N GLN A 20 2.81 -5.30 1.68
CA GLN A 20 1.58 -5.75 1.00
C GLN A 20 1.73 -5.84 -0.51
N HIS A 21 2.45 -4.91 -1.12
CA HIS A 21 2.67 -4.92 -2.56
C HIS A 21 3.63 -6.05 -2.97
N ARG A 22 4.75 -6.20 -2.25
CA ARG A 22 5.80 -7.17 -2.60
C ARG A 22 5.38 -8.63 -2.38
N VAL A 23 4.61 -8.94 -1.33
CA VAL A 23 4.20 -10.32 -1.02
C VAL A 23 3.26 -10.93 -2.06
N ARG A 24 2.65 -10.12 -2.93
CA ARG A 24 1.79 -10.60 -4.03
C ARG A 24 2.57 -11.37 -5.09
N SER A 25 3.85 -11.09 -5.25
CA SER A 25 4.70 -11.74 -6.25
C SER A 25 5.55 -12.87 -5.68
N LEU A 26 5.48 -13.08 -4.36
CA LEU A 26 6.23 -14.12 -3.67
C LEU A 26 5.46 -15.45 -3.65
N ASP A 27 6.23 -16.53 -3.73
CA ASP A 27 5.75 -17.90 -3.59
C ASP A 27 5.56 -18.28 -2.12
N LEU A 28 4.84 -19.37 -1.88
CA LEU A 28 4.50 -19.86 -0.54
C LEU A 28 5.74 -19.99 0.37
N GLY A 29 6.81 -20.62 -0.12
CA GLY A 29 8.03 -20.81 0.64
C GLY A 29 8.79 -19.51 0.93
N GLN A 30 8.65 -18.48 0.09
CA GLN A 30 9.25 -17.17 0.34
C GLN A 30 8.46 -16.38 1.38
N VAL A 31 7.13 -16.44 1.34
CA VAL A 31 6.26 -15.80 2.34
C VAL A 31 6.42 -16.45 3.72
N GLN A 32 6.57 -17.78 3.77
CA GLN A 32 6.82 -18.51 5.03
C GLN A 32 8.16 -18.12 5.68
N GLN A 33 9.23 -17.98 4.90
CA GLN A 33 10.52 -17.49 5.42
C GLN A 33 10.41 -16.09 6.02
N LEU A 34 9.69 -15.18 5.36
CA LEU A 34 9.45 -13.83 5.90
C LEU A 34 8.65 -13.87 7.20
N LEU A 35 7.67 -14.78 7.31
CA LEU A 35 6.86 -14.92 8.52
C LEU A 35 7.69 -15.37 9.71
N GLU A 36 8.57 -16.35 9.52
CA GLU A 36 9.45 -16.82 10.58
C GLU A 36 10.46 -15.74 11.00
N HIS A 37 11.02 -15.02 10.02
CA HIS A 37 11.90 -13.88 10.30
C HIS A 37 11.20 -12.78 11.10
N GLU A 38 9.98 -12.39 10.70
CA GLU A 38 9.20 -11.36 11.39
C GLU A 38 8.87 -11.79 12.83
N ARG A 39 8.54 -13.07 13.03
CA ARG A 39 8.29 -13.67 14.35
C ARG A 39 9.55 -13.89 15.17
N ALA A 40 10.75 -13.80 14.61
CA ALA A 40 11.99 -13.90 15.36
C ALA A 40 12.54 -12.51 15.75
N ASN A 41 12.30 -11.49 14.92
CA ASN A 41 12.90 -10.16 15.06
C ASN A 41 11.92 -9.11 15.57
N ALA A 42 11.17 -8.47 14.67
CA ALA A 42 10.44 -7.24 14.95
C ALA A 42 9.03 -7.46 15.53
N HIS A 43 8.44 -8.64 15.32
CA HIS A 43 7.13 -9.03 15.83
C HIS A 43 6.02 -8.01 15.55
N ARG A 44 6.01 -7.37 14.37
CA ARG A 44 4.96 -6.42 14.00
C ARG A 44 3.67 -7.19 13.71
N PRO A 45 2.64 -7.09 14.56
CA PRO A 45 1.45 -7.95 14.45
C PRO A 45 0.76 -7.79 13.10
N HIS A 46 0.70 -6.56 12.58
CA HIS A 46 0.07 -6.29 11.29
C HIS A 46 0.80 -6.93 10.10
N ILE A 47 2.13 -7.03 10.14
CA ILE A 47 2.92 -7.69 9.09
C ILE A 47 2.72 -9.20 9.15
N VAL A 48 2.72 -9.77 10.35
CA VAL A 48 2.43 -11.19 10.60
C VAL A 48 1.05 -11.56 10.03
N GLU A 49 0.03 -10.73 10.25
CA GLU A 49 -1.31 -10.94 9.67
C GLU A 49 -1.30 -10.93 8.14
N ILE A 50 -0.63 -9.96 7.51
CA ILE A 50 -0.51 -9.87 6.05
C ILE A 50 0.14 -11.11 5.46
N LEU A 51 1.26 -11.57 6.05
CA LEU A 51 1.99 -12.76 5.59
C LEU A 51 1.15 -14.02 5.78
N SER A 52 0.46 -14.14 6.92
CA SER A 52 -0.40 -15.29 7.23
C SER A 52 -1.59 -15.38 6.27
N ALA A 53 -2.25 -14.25 5.99
CA ALA A 53 -3.32 -14.16 5.02
C ALA A 53 -2.85 -14.53 3.61
N ARG A 54 -1.63 -14.10 3.24
CA ARG A 54 -1.04 -14.43 1.94
C ARG A 54 -0.74 -15.94 1.81
N ILE A 55 -0.21 -16.56 2.86
CA ILE A 55 0.02 -18.01 2.93
C ILE A 55 -1.31 -18.76 2.70
N ALA A 56 -2.36 -18.40 3.45
CA ALA A 56 -3.66 -19.04 3.31
C ALA A 56 -4.25 -18.91 1.89
N ALA A 57 -4.05 -17.76 1.23
CA ALA A 57 -4.48 -17.57 -0.16
C ALA A 57 -3.73 -18.47 -1.14
N LEU A 58 -2.41 -18.61 -0.99
CA LEU A 58 -1.57 -19.47 -1.83
C LEU A 58 -1.89 -20.96 -1.61
N GLU A 59 -2.13 -21.37 -0.37
CA GLU A 59 -2.60 -22.72 -0.03
C GLU A 59 -3.99 -23.03 -0.62
N SER A 60 -4.84 -22.00 -0.74
CA SER A 60 -6.15 -22.10 -1.40
C SER A 60 -6.08 -22.11 -2.94
N GLY A 61 -4.87 -22.09 -3.53
CA GLY A 61 -4.65 -22.14 -4.96
C GLY A 61 -4.55 -20.77 -5.66
N ALA A 62 -4.40 -19.67 -4.92
CA ALA A 62 -4.07 -18.39 -5.53
C ALA A 62 -2.69 -18.44 -6.19
N THR A 63 -2.54 -17.80 -7.34
CA THR A 63 -1.25 -17.72 -8.05
C THR A 63 -0.45 -16.48 -7.60
N PRO A 64 0.89 -16.58 -7.49
CA PRO A 64 1.76 -15.41 -7.40
C PRO A 64 1.57 -14.51 -8.62
N SER A 65 1.50 -13.20 -8.39
CA SER A 65 1.46 -12.24 -9.50
C SER A 65 2.85 -12.15 -10.11
N ALA A 66 2.98 -12.35 -11.42
CA ALA A 66 4.27 -12.31 -12.13
C ALA A 66 4.92 -10.90 -12.21
N GLY A 67 4.35 -9.89 -11.54
CA GLY A 67 4.94 -8.56 -11.47
C GLY A 67 6.14 -8.55 -10.54
N ASP A 68 7.36 -8.52 -11.08
CA ASP A 68 8.60 -8.47 -10.30
C ASP A 68 8.64 -7.19 -9.42
N PRO A 69 8.52 -7.29 -8.08
CA PRO A 69 8.46 -6.13 -7.20
C PRO A 69 9.86 -5.62 -6.81
N ARG A 70 10.93 -6.33 -7.21
CA ARG A 70 12.32 -5.87 -7.06
C ARG A 70 12.70 -4.89 -8.16
N ASN A 71 11.97 -4.91 -9.28
CA ASN A 71 12.09 -3.98 -10.39
C ASN A 71 10.94 -2.98 -10.43
N ALA A 72 10.54 -2.46 -9.27
CA ALA A 72 9.73 -1.25 -9.25
C ALA A 72 10.59 -0.11 -9.83
N PRO A 73 10.16 0.61 -10.88
CA PRO A 73 10.89 1.78 -11.35
C PRO A 73 11.12 2.73 -10.16
N PRO A 74 12.29 3.40 -10.06
CA PRO A 74 12.53 4.32 -8.96
C PRO A 74 11.42 5.35 -8.96
N VAL A 75 10.56 5.31 -7.94
CA VAL A 75 9.67 6.43 -7.64
C VAL A 75 10.58 7.54 -7.16
N SER A 76 11.13 8.31 -8.10
CA SER A 76 11.70 9.62 -7.81
C SER A 76 10.65 10.35 -7.00
N GLY A 77 10.95 10.60 -5.72
CA GLY A 77 10.03 11.26 -4.81
C GLY A 77 9.65 12.63 -5.37
N THR A 78 8.48 12.70 -6.01
CA THR A 78 7.82 13.97 -6.24
C THR A 78 7.18 14.36 -4.92
N ALA A 79 7.79 15.33 -4.24
CA ALA A 79 7.05 16.14 -3.31
C ALA A 79 5.89 16.80 -4.08
N GLY A 80 4.65 16.43 -3.76
CA GLY A 80 3.47 17.19 -4.16
C GLY A 80 2.55 16.55 -5.19
N SER A 81 1.30 16.42 -4.74
CA SER A 81 0.05 16.49 -5.50
C SER A 81 -0.37 15.32 -6.37
N SER A 82 -1.49 14.74 -5.94
CA SER A 82 -2.44 13.97 -6.73
C SER A 82 -2.61 14.54 -8.15
N ALA A 83 -2.24 13.75 -9.16
CA ALA A 83 -2.74 13.93 -10.51
C ALA A 83 -3.79 12.85 -10.78
N ALA A 84 -5.00 13.07 -10.27
CA ALA A 84 -6.17 12.37 -10.77
C ALA A 84 -6.41 12.85 -12.22
N ASN A 85 -6.41 11.91 -13.16
CA ASN A 85 -6.64 12.18 -14.57
C ASN A 85 -8.12 12.60 -14.76
N PRO A 86 -8.46 13.81 -15.26
CA PRO A 86 -9.84 14.30 -15.31
C PRO A 86 -10.59 13.89 -16.59
N ALA A 87 -10.08 12.94 -17.39
CA ALA A 87 -10.70 12.58 -18.67
C ALA A 87 -11.95 11.67 -18.55
N GLN A 88 -12.38 11.33 -17.34
CA GLN A 88 -13.63 10.61 -17.09
C GLN A 88 -14.52 11.43 -16.15
N ALA A 89 -14.79 12.68 -16.54
CA ALA A 89 -15.85 13.48 -15.95
C ALA A 89 -17.20 12.91 -16.41
N ALA A 90 -17.76 11.97 -15.64
CA ALA A 90 -19.19 11.71 -15.68
C ALA A 90 -19.90 12.96 -15.12
N GLU A 91 -20.84 13.46 -15.89
CA GLU A 91 -21.54 14.71 -15.65
C GLU A 91 -22.28 14.70 -14.30
N GLY A 92 -22.13 15.79 -13.55
CA GLY A 92 -23.20 16.39 -12.75
C GLY A 92 -23.78 15.57 -11.58
N SER A 93 -23.09 15.53 -10.45
CA SER A 93 -23.75 15.73 -9.15
C SER A 93 -22.71 16.11 -8.08
N THR A 94 -22.52 17.41 -7.88
CA THR A 94 -21.69 17.90 -6.77
C THR A 94 -22.48 17.76 -5.47
N PRO A 95 -22.05 16.95 -4.49
CA PRO A 95 -22.64 17.05 -3.16
C PRO A 95 -22.28 18.42 -2.57
N LEU A 96 -23.30 19.12 -2.06
CA LEU A 96 -23.17 20.40 -1.39
C LEU A 96 -22.09 20.32 -0.29
N ARG A 97 -21.00 21.08 -0.43
CA ARG A 97 -20.02 21.30 0.64
C ARG A 97 -20.62 22.24 1.67
N HIS A 98 -21.24 21.68 2.71
CA HIS A 98 -21.69 22.46 3.85
C HIS A 98 -20.47 23.01 4.60
N GLY A 99 -20.30 24.34 4.61
CA GLY A 99 -19.33 25.01 5.50
C GLY A 99 -18.47 26.12 4.89
N VAL A 100 -19.02 27.04 4.08
CA VAL A 100 -18.37 28.34 3.82
C VAL A 100 -19.08 29.45 4.60
N ALA A 101 -18.73 29.57 5.89
CA ALA A 101 -19.26 30.59 6.78
C ALA A 101 -18.61 31.97 6.58
N ARG A 102 -18.50 32.49 5.35
CA ARG A 102 -17.92 33.83 5.08
C ARG A 102 -18.44 34.59 3.85
N GLN A 103 -19.66 34.32 3.37
CA GLN A 103 -20.27 35.20 2.36
C GLN A 103 -21.46 35.93 2.96
N THR A 104 -21.18 37.03 3.66
CA THR A 104 -22.18 38.06 3.93
C THR A 104 -22.31 38.89 2.65
N PRO A 105 -23.42 38.84 1.89
CA PRO A 105 -23.64 39.82 0.83
C PRO A 105 -23.81 41.20 1.48
N ASP A 106 -23.13 42.19 0.90
CA ASP A 106 -23.16 43.58 1.33
C ASP A 106 -24.62 44.06 1.40
N ARG A 107 -25.04 44.45 2.61
CA ARG A 107 -26.38 44.93 2.91
C ARG A 107 -26.54 46.27 2.21
N GLY A 108 -27.47 46.31 1.25
CA GLY A 108 -27.91 47.53 0.59
C GLY A 108 -28.07 48.69 1.57
N LYS A 109 -27.59 49.85 1.16
CA LYS A 109 -27.74 51.12 1.86
C LYS A 109 -28.38 52.14 0.91
N PRO A 110 -29.16 53.07 1.49
CA PRO A 110 -30.37 53.68 0.90
C PRO A 110 -30.11 54.71 -0.20
#